data_AF-A0A938JLZ2-F1
#
_entry.id   AF-A0A938JLZ2-F1
#
_cell.length_a   1.000
_cell.length_b   1.000
_cell.length_c   1.000
_cell.angle_alpha   90.00
_cell.angle_beta   90.00
_cell.angle_gamma   90.00
#
_symmetry.space_group_name_H-M   'P 1'
#
loop_
_entity.id
_entity.type
_entity.pdbx_description
1 polymer ?
#
loop_
_entity_poly.entity_id
_entity_poly.type
_entity_poly.pdbx_seq_one_letter_code
_entity_poly.pdbx_strand_id
1 'polypeptide(L)'
;SIQTEKPTTEEAVNENSTISKEMISEIEKINAENLKIESVSYNLYPVYDYSIKDKPPKIYGYRVINTIKASTTDLEKIGEIIATATETGATDISSIGFDITEETRKNAKNDALTKATLDASEKASAIANAMGLVIDSVLYITEGEVYIPVMEPFGLGEMKAVEDVLPPQIIPREIEVTASVNIVYSFTR
;
A
#
# COMPACT_ATOMS: atom_id res chain seq x y z
N SER A 1 -4.36 -12.08 -7.21
CA SER A 1 -5.71 -12.68 -7.24
C SER A 1 -5.60 -14.09 -7.80
N ILE A 2 -6.38 -15.03 -7.26
CA ILE A 2 -6.49 -16.40 -7.77
C ILE A 2 -7.91 -16.59 -8.29
N GLN A 3 -8.01 -16.94 -9.56
CA GLN A 3 -9.29 -17.24 -10.20
C GLN A 3 -9.37 -18.72 -10.59
N THR A 4 -10.44 -19.39 -10.19
CA THR A 4 -10.77 -20.75 -10.64
C THR A 4 -12.16 -20.76 -11.25
N GLU A 5 -12.40 -21.65 -12.22
CA GLU A 5 -13.70 -21.84 -12.85
C GLU A 5 -13.95 -23.35 -13.06
N LYS A 6 -15.02 -23.88 -12.45
CA LYS A 6 -15.38 -25.31 -12.52
C LYS A 6 -16.88 -25.53 -12.71
N PRO A 7 -17.31 -26.72 -13.18
CA PRO A 7 -18.73 -27.04 -13.36
C PRO A 7 -19.56 -26.93 -12.07
N THR A 8 -18.96 -27.24 -10.91
CA THR A 8 -19.63 -27.14 -9.61
C THR A 8 -18.96 -26.12 -8.69
N THR A 9 -19.76 -25.57 -7.77
CA THR A 9 -19.25 -24.69 -6.71
C THR A 9 -18.19 -25.39 -5.86
N GLU A 10 -18.42 -26.65 -5.50
CA GLU A 10 -17.50 -27.42 -4.66
C GLU A 10 -16.12 -27.57 -5.30
N GLU A 11 -16.07 -27.95 -6.57
CA GLU A 11 -14.80 -28.07 -7.31
C GLU A 11 -14.09 -26.72 -7.42
N ALA A 12 -14.82 -25.65 -7.75
CA ALA A 12 -14.23 -24.30 -7.90
C ALA A 12 -13.63 -23.79 -6.59
N VAL A 13 -14.36 -23.97 -5.48
CA VAL A 13 -13.94 -23.56 -4.12
C VAL A 13 -12.75 -24.38 -3.64
N ASN A 14 -12.78 -25.71 -3.83
CA ASN A 14 -11.72 -26.60 -3.37
C ASN A 14 -10.40 -26.37 -4.12
N GLU A 15 -10.47 -26.19 -5.45
CA GLU A 15 -9.29 -25.87 -6.24
C GLU A 15 -8.72 -24.50 -5.85
N ASN A 16 -9.58 -23.48 -5.71
CA ASN A 16 -9.13 -22.14 -5.30
C ASN A 16 -8.45 -22.16 -3.93
N SER A 17 -9.02 -22.91 -2.98
CA SER A 17 -8.51 -23.03 -1.62
C SER A 17 -7.16 -23.77 -1.59
N THR A 18 -7.00 -24.79 -2.43
CA THR A 18 -5.74 -25.52 -2.58
C THR A 18 -4.64 -24.60 -3.10
N ILE A 19 -4.90 -23.92 -4.23
CA ILE A 19 -3.95 -22.97 -4.84
C ILE A 19 -3.61 -21.86 -3.85
N SER A 20 -4.62 -21.28 -3.19
CA SER A 20 -4.40 -20.19 -2.22
C SER A 20 -3.52 -20.64 -1.05
N LYS A 21 -3.73 -21.84 -0.52
CA LYS A 21 -2.96 -22.37 0.60
C LYS A 21 -1.51 -22.64 0.21
N GLU A 22 -1.29 -23.22 -0.96
CA GLU A 22 0.05 -23.48 -1.49
C GLU A 22 0.79 -22.17 -1.74
N MET A 23 0.17 -21.22 -2.45
CA MET A 23 0.74 -19.90 -2.70
C MET A 23 1.14 -19.18 -1.41
N ILE A 24 0.25 -19.13 -0.41
CA ILE A 24 0.56 -18.51 0.88
C ILE A 24 1.75 -19.19 1.54
N SER A 25 1.77 -20.54 1.55
CA SER A 25 2.85 -21.29 2.18
C SER A 25 4.20 -21.08 1.48
N GLU A 26 4.25 -20.98 0.15
CA GLU A 26 5.51 -20.73 -0.56
C GLU A 26 5.99 -19.29 -0.35
N ILE A 27 5.08 -18.30 -0.35
CA ILE A 27 5.44 -16.90 -0.08
C ILE A 27 5.99 -16.75 1.35
N GLU A 28 5.42 -17.44 2.34
CA GLU A 28 5.92 -17.42 3.72
C GLU A 28 7.35 -17.97 3.85
N LYS A 29 7.74 -18.94 3.01
CA LYS A 29 9.10 -19.52 3.03
C LYS A 29 10.19 -18.56 2.55
N ILE A 30 9.82 -17.52 1.79
CA ILE A 30 10.76 -16.46 1.37
C ILE A 30 11.33 -15.72 2.59
N ASN A 31 10.61 -15.76 3.72
CA ASN A 31 11.04 -15.19 5.00
C ASN A 31 11.42 -13.70 4.89
N ALA A 32 10.60 -12.95 4.15
CA ALA A 32 10.75 -11.51 3.98
C ALA A 32 10.43 -10.75 5.28
N GLU A 33 11.13 -9.65 5.52
CA GLU A 33 10.97 -8.86 6.74
C GLU A 33 9.56 -8.26 6.85
N ASN A 34 8.93 -8.38 8.03
CA ASN A 34 7.59 -7.86 8.29
C ASN A 34 6.53 -8.30 7.27
N LEU A 35 6.70 -9.48 6.67
CA LEU A 35 5.73 -10.05 5.74
C LEU A 35 4.38 -10.25 6.46
N LYS A 36 3.33 -9.68 5.89
CA LYS A 36 1.93 -9.86 6.31
C LYS A 36 1.11 -10.25 5.09
N ILE A 37 0.26 -11.24 5.26
CA ILE A 37 -0.62 -11.76 4.22
C ILE A 37 -2.06 -11.65 4.73
N GLU A 38 -2.91 -10.97 3.98
CA GLU A 38 -4.29 -10.68 4.33
C GLU A 38 -5.23 -11.05 3.18
N SER A 39 -6.39 -11.63 3.50
CA SER A 39 -7.46 -11.83 2.51
C SER A 39 -8.23 -10.53 2.34
N VAL A 40 -8.26 -10.00 1.12
CA VAL A 40 -8.94 -8.74 0.79
C VAL A 40 -10.38 -8.99 0.39
N SER A 41 -10.62 -10.00 -0.45
CA SER A 41 -11.96 -10.33 -0.92
C SER A 41 -12.06 -11.76 -1.39
N TYR A 42 -13.21 -12.38 -1.20
CA TYR A 42 -13.53 -13.71 -1.71
C TYR A 42 -14.90 -13.66 -2.36
N ASN A 43 -14.95 -13.93 -3.67
CA ASN A 43 -16.18 -13.81 -4.44
C ASN A 43 -16.44 -15.09 -5.24
N LEU A 44 -17.72 -15.49 -5.32
CA LEU A 44 -18.17 -16.63 -6.10
C LEU A 44 -19.28 -16.17 -7.04
N TYR A 45 -19.12 -16.45 -8.32
CA TYR A 45 -20.05 -16.06 -9.37
C TYR A 45 -20.49 -17.27 -10.19
N PRO A 46 -21.79 -17.41 -10.51
CA PRO A 46 -22.21 -18.33 -11.56
C PRO A 46 -21.71 -17.83 -12.93
N VAL A 47 -21.32 -18.76 -13.80
CA VAL A 47 -20.88 -18.47 -15.16
C VAL A 47 -21.92 -19.01 -16.14
N TYR A 48 -22.40 -18.14 -17.01
CA TYR A 48 -23.54 -18.38 -17.87
C TYR A 48 -23.12 -18.56 -19.33
N ASP A 49 -23.75 -19.53 -19.99
CA ASP A 49 -23.62 -19.78 -21.42
C ASP A 49 -24.76 -19.05 -22.15
N TYR A 50 -24.36 -18.19 -23.08
CA TYR A 50 -25.24 -17.38 -23.94
C TYR A 50 -25.25 -17.87 -25.40
N SER A 51 -24.65 -19.03 -25.69
CA SER A 51 -24.45 -19.56 -27.05
C SER A 51 -25.76 -19.80 -27.83
N ILE A 52 -26.88 -20.01 -27.13
CA ILE A 52 -28.17 -20.24 -27.76
C ILE A 52 -29.00 -18.96 -27.81
N LYS A 53 -29.09 -18.37 -29.00
CA LYS A 53 -29.97 -17.22 -29.28
C LYS A 53 -31.43 -17.54 -28.93
N ASP A 54 -32.12 -16.56 -28.35
CA ASP A 54 -33.54 -16.63 -27.98
C ASP A 54 -33.91 -17.66 -26.89
N LYS A 55 -32.93 -18.13 -26.09
CA LYS A 55 -33.17 -18.91 -24.86
C LYS A 55 -32.63 -18.21 -23.62
N PRO A 56 -33.23 -18.44 -22.43
CA PRO A 56 -32.63 -18.00 -21.19
C PRO A 56 -31.22 -18.59 -21.02
N PRO A 57 -30.25 -17.80 -20.52
CA PRO A 57 -28.88 -18.27 -20.29
C PRO A 57 -28.87 -19.42 -19.29
N LYS A 58 -27.99 -20.39 -19.50
CA LYS A 58 -27.82 -21.54 -18.60
C LYS A 58 -26.50 -21.42 -17.86
N ILE A 59 -26.50 -21.76 -16.57
CA ILE A 59 -25.26 -21.88 -15.82
C ILE A 59 -24.47 -23.06 -16.39
N TYR A 60 -23.22 -22.83 -16.77
CA TYR A 60 -22.29 -23.89 -17.20
C TYR A 60 -21.15 -24.12 -16.21
N GLY A 61 -20.99 -23.23 -15.23
CA GLY A 61 -19.99 -23.37 -14.18
C GLY A 61 -20.08 -22.28 -13.12
N TYR A 62 -19.09 -22.28 -12.24
CA TYR A 62 -18.93 -21.36 -11.12
C TYR A 62 -17.49 -20.88 -11.10
N ARG A 63 -17.32 -19.57 -10.94
CA ARG A 63 -16.03 -18.90 -10.86
C ARG A 63 -15.80 -18.37 -9.46
N VAL A 64 -14.66 -18.71 -8.87
CA VAL A 64 -14.19 -18.12 -7.61
C VAL A 64 -13.09 -17.12 -7.91
N ILE A 65 -13.14 -15.95 -7.28
CA ILE A 65 -12.09 -14.94 -7.28
C ILE A 65 -11.69 -14.68 -5.83
N ASN A 66 -10.46 -15.06 -5.49
CA ASN A 66 -9.86 -14.81 -4.18
C ASN A 66 -8.73 -13.79 -4.33
N THR A 67 -8.82 -12.67 -3.61
CA THR A 67 -7.82 -11.61 -3.64
C THR A 67 -7.10 -11.58 -2.31
N ILE A 68 -5.79 -11.77 -2.37
CA ILE A 68 -4.88 -11.74 -1.23
C ILE A 68 -3.94 -10.55 -1.40
N LYS A 69 -3.67 -9.85 -0.30
CA LYS A 69 -2.67 -8.78 -0.21
C LYS A 69 -1.50 -9.28 0.60
N ALA A 70 -0.30 -9.17 0.04
CA ALA A 70 0.95 -9.35 0.75
C ALA A 70 1.62 -7.99 0.93
N SER A 71 2.16 -7.71 2.12
CA SER A 71 2.91 -6.48 2.42
C SER A 71 4.17 -6.82 3.21
N THR A 72 5.28 -6.17 2.91
CA THR A 72 6.60 -6.39 3.53
C THR A 72 7.39 -5.09 3.54
N THR A 73 8.37 -4.96 4.44
CA THR A 73 9.36 -3.88 4.42
C THR A 73 10.62 -4.26 3.63
N ASP A 74 10.75 -5.51 3.22
CA ASP A 74 11.89 -6.03 2.47
C ASP A 74 11.67 -5.84 0.96
N LEU A 75 12.22 -4.74 0.45
CA LEU A 75 12.07 -4.36 -0.95
C LEU A 75 12.82 -5.28 -1.92
N GLU A 76 13.89 -5.94 -1.45
CA GLU A 76 14.69 -6.85 -2.28
C GLU A 76 13.94 -8.15 -2.58
N LYS A 77 13.05 -8.56 -1.67
CA LYS A 77 12.24 -9.78 -1.79
C LYS A 77 10.96 -9.63 -2.61
N ILE A 78 10.58 -8.41 -3.02
CA ILE A 78 9.32 -8.19 -3.77
C ILE A 78 9.31 -8.98 -5.08
N GLY A 79 10.43 -8.99 -5.81
CA GLY A 79 10.54 -9.72 -7.08
C GLY A 79 10.33 -11.23 -6.90
N GLU A 80 10.92 -11.81 -5.85
CA GLU A 80 10.77 -13.22 -5.49
C GLU A 80 9.32 -13.55 -5.10
N ILE A 81 8.68 -12.70 -4.29
CA ILE A 81 7.27 -12.86 -3.90
C ILE A 81 6.34 -12.87 -5.12
N ILE A 82 6.56 -11.97 -6.08
CA ILE A 82 5.77 -11.89 -7.33
C ILE A 82 5.97 -13.16 -8.17
N ALA A 83 7.21 -13.60 -8.33
CA ALA A 83 7.54 -14.81 -9.08
C ALA A 83 6.87 -16.04 -8.45
N THR A 84 7.05 -16.25 -7.14
CA THR A 84 6.44 -17.36 -6.40
C THR A 84 4.91 -17.32 -6.48
N ALA A 85 4.28 -16.15 -6.36
CA ALA A 85 2.83 -16.03 -6.51
C ALA A 85 2.36 -16.47 -7.91
N THR A 86 3.09 -16.07 -8.94
CA THR A 86 2.76 -16.41 -10.33
C THR A 86 2.95 -17.91 -10.60
N GLU A 87 4.07 -18.48 -10.15
CA GLU A 87 4.40 -19.91 -10.29
C GLU A 87 3.39 -20.82 -9.58
N THR A 88 2.89 -20.39 -8.43
CA THR A 88 1.91 -21.15 -7.62
C THR A 88 0.47 -20.99 -8.09
N GLY A 89 0.18 -20.17 -9.11
CA GLY A 89 -1.14 -20.08 -9.74
C GLY A 89 -1.92 -18.81 -9.45
N ALA A 90 -1.28 -17.73 -9.00
CA ALA A 90 -1.87 -16.40 -9.08
C ALA A 90 -2.16 -16.07 -10.56
N THR A 91 -3.42 -15.79 -10.86
CA THR A 91 -3.88 -15.56 -12.23
C THR A 91 -3.80 -14.09 -12.64
N ASP A 92 -3.71 -13.19 -11.65
CA ASP A 92 -3.71 -11.75 -11.84
C ASP A 92 -2.99 -11.04 -10.68
N ILE A 93 -2.17 -10.04 -10.98
CA ILE A 93 -1.53 -9.15 -9.99
C ILE A 93 -2.07 -7.74 -10.25
N SER A 94 -3.05 -7.36 -9.45
CA SER A 94 -3.91 -6.19 -9.73
C SER A 94 -3.26 -4.83 -9.46
N SER A 95 -2.37 -4.72 -8.46
CA SER A 95 -1.67 -3.47 -8.16
C SER A 95 -0.47 -3.69 -7.24
N ILE A 96 0.50 -2.78 -7.33
CA ILE A 96 1.59 -2.66 -6.35
C ILE A 96 1.49 -1.27 -5.73
N GLY A 97 1.33 -1.23 -4.41
CA GLY A 97 1.31 0.00 -3.63
C GLY A 97 2.55 0.10 -2.76
N PHE A 98 3.11 1.31 -2.68
CA PHE A 98 4.12 1.65 -1.69
C PHE A 98 3.47 2.48 -0.61
N ASP A 99 3.77 2.19 0.64
CA ASP A 99 3.42 3.03 1.77
C ASP A 99 4.58 3.01 2.76
N ILE A 100 4.59 3.98 3.66
CA ILE A 100 5.46 4.00 4.82
C ILE A 100 4.76 3.31 5.98
N THR A 101 5.55 2.69 6.86
CA THR A 101 5.01 2.14 8.11
C THR A 101 4.41 3.27 8.96
N GLU A 102 3.44 2.94 9.81
CA GLU A 102 2.90 3.89 10.79
C GLU A 102 3.99 4.50 11.69
N GLU A 103 5.02 3.71 12.03
CA GLU A 103 6.17 4.19 12.79
C GLU A 103 6.99 5.21 11.99
N THR A 104 7.34 4.89 10.75
CA THR A 104 8.04 5.82 9.84
C THR A 104 7.23 7.09 9.63
N ARG A 105 5.91 6.98 9.47
CA ARG A 105 4.98 8.09 9.32
C ARG A 105 5.00 9.01 10.55
N LYS A 106 4.93 8.43 11.74
CA LYS A 106 5.00 9.17 13.00
C LYS A 106 6.34 9.87 13.18
N ASN A 107 7.44 9.18 12.89
CA ASN A 107 8.78 9.74 13.01
C ASN A 107 9.00 10.90 12.02
N ALA A 108 8.63 10.71 10.74
CA ALA A 108 8.71 11.75 9.73
C ALA A 108 7.86 12.98 10.08
N LYS A 109 6.66 12.78 10.64
CA LYS A 109 5.82 13.87 11.16
C LYS A 109 6.55 14.65 12.26
N ASN A 110 7.11 13.97 13.26
CA ASN A 110 7.81 14.62 14.37
C ASN A 110 9.06 15.39 13.91
N ASP A 111 9.80 14.82 12.96
CA ASP A 111 10.96 15.47 12.37
C ASP A 111 10.57 16.72 11.59
N ALA A 112 9.48 16.67 10.82
CA ALA A 112 8.96 17.82 10.10
C ALA A 112 8.50 18.94 11.07
N LEU A 113 7.80 18.59 12.15
CA LEU A 113 7.38 19.55 13.19
C LEU A 113 8.56 20.18 13.91
N THR A 114 9.61 19.40 14.19
CA THR A 114 10.85 19.90 14.80
C THR A 114 11.52 20.92 13.90
N LYS A 115 11.67 20.60 12.60
CA LYS A 115 12.24 21.52 11.60
C LYS A 115 11.40 22.79 11.46
N ALA A 116 10.08 22.67 11.40
CA ALA A 116 9.17 23.81 11.31
C ALA A 116 9.26 24.73 12.55
N THR A 117 9.42 24.14 13.74
CA THR A 117 9.58 24.89 15.00
C THR A 117 10.91 25.65 15.03
N LEU A 118 12.00 25.02 14.59
CA LEU A 118 13.31 25.68 14.50
C LEU A 118 13.28 26.84 13.50
N ASP A 119 12.71 26.63 12.31
CA ASP A 119 12.55 27.67 11.28
C ASP A 119 11.70 28.84 11.78
N ALA A 120 10.59 28.58 12.48
CA ALA A 120 9.77 29.62 13.08
C ALA A 120 10.54 30.42 14.15
N SER A 121 11.35 29.75 14.96
CA SER A 121 12.18 30.38 16.00
C SER A 121 13.29 31.25 15.41
N GLU A 122 13.95 30.78 14.34
CA GLU A 122 14.97 31.55 13.61
C GLU A 122 14.36 32.81 12.98
N LYS A 123 13.20 32.68 12.33
CA LYS A 123 12.47 33.82 11.75
C LYS A 123 12.03 34.82 12.82
N ALA A 124 11.48 34.36 13.94
CA ALA A 124 11.09 35.22 15.05
C ALA A 124 12.30 35.98 15.63
N SER A 125 13.44 35.31 15.78
CA SER A 125 14.68 35.91 16.28
C SER A 125 15.20 36.99 15.33
N ALA A 126 15.19 36.74 14.03
CA ALA A 126 15.59 37.73 13.02
C ALA A 126 14.70 38.99 13.05
N ILE A 127 13.37 38.79 13.16
CA ILE A 127 12.41 39.89 13.26
C ILE A 127 12.60 40.69 14.55
N ALA A 128 12.77 40.01 15.69
CA ALA A 128 12.98 40.65 16.99
C ALA A 128 14.25 41.52 17.00
N ASN A 129 15.37 40.96 16.52
CA ASN A 129 16.65 41.66 16.43
C ASN A 129 16.55 42.91 15.55
N ALA A 130 15.86 42.83 14.41
CA ALA A 130 15.65 43.98 13.53
C ALA A 130 14.82 45.10 14.19
N MET A 131 13.97 44.75 15.15
CA MET A 131 13.14 45.68 15.93
C MET A 131 13.80 46.15 17.23
N GLY A 132 14.99 45.66 17.57
CA GLY A 132 15.64 45.92 18.86
C GLY A 132 14.88 45.31 20.04
N LEU A 133 14.24 44.16 19.82
CA LEU A 133 13.50 43.39 20.81
C LEU A 133 14.21 42.07 21.09
N VAL A 134 14.02 41.53 22.29
CA VAL A 134 14.49 40.20 22.70
C VAL A 134 13.28 39.30 22.92
N ILE A 135 13.33 38.06 22.41
CA ILE A 135 12.32 37.05 22.73
C ILE A 135 12.43 36.71 24.21
N ASP A 136 11.33 36.90 24.94
CA ASP A 136 11.25 36.64 26.38
C ASP A 136 10.74 35.21 26.65
N SER A 137 9.59 34.85 26.09
CA SER A 137 9.01 33.51 26.26
C SER A 137 8.11 33.10 25.09
N VAL A 138 7.79 31.80 25.02
CA VAL A 138 6.76 31.27 24.14
C VAL A 138 5.42 31.30 24.87
N LEU A 139 4.44 32.02 24.33
CA LEU A 139 3.10 32.14 24.90
C LEU A 139 2.18 31.01 24.43
N TYR A 140 2.25 30.68 23.15
CA TYR A 140 1.40 29.65 22.56
C TYR A 140 2.07 29.00 21.35
N ILE A 141 1.87 27.69 21.22
CA ILE A 141 2.27 26.91 20.05
C ILE A 141 1.03 26.19 19.54
N THR A 142 0.76 26.32 18.24
CA THR A 142 -0.26 25.54 17.55
C THR A 142 0.41 24.73 16.45
N GLU A 143 0.11 23.43 16.43
CA GLU A 143 0.38 22.60 15.26
C GLU A 143 -0.50 23.10 14.11
N GLY A 144 0.13 23.42 12.98
CA GLY A 144 -0.57 23.73 11.74
C GLY A 144 -0.90 22.47 10.96
N GLU A 145 -1.06 22.61 9.65
CA GLU A 145 -1.30 21.47 8.76
C GLU A 145 -0.05 20.58 8.68
N VAL A 146 -0.25 19.27 8.85
CA VAL A 146 0.72 18.22 8.54
C VAL A 146 0.21 17.49 7.31
N TYR A 147 0.98 17.56 6.23
CA TYR A 147 0.65 16.91 4.98
C TYR A 147 1.60 15.72 4.76
N ILE A 148 0.99 14.53 4.69
CA ILE A 148 1.64 13.28 4.30
C ILE A 148 0.91 12.82 3.04
N PRO A 149 1.57 12.76 1.87
CA PRO A 149 0.92 12.34 0.65
C PRO A 149 0.49 10.87 0.76
N VAL A 150 -0.78 10.59 0.48
CA VAL A 150 -1.29 9.23 0.33
C VAL A 150 -0.83 8.72 -1.04
N MET A 151 -0.10 7.62 -1.06
CA MET A 151 0.26 6.97 -2.31
C MET A 151 -0.90 6.12 -2.80
N GLU A 152 -1.46 6.47 -3.95
CA GLU A 152 -2.38 5.57 -4.63
C GLU A 152 -1.60 4.39 -5.21
N PRO A 153 -2.15 3.16 -5.15
CA PRO A 153 -1.53 2.00 -5.77
C PRO A 153 -1.28 2.26 -7.25
N PHE A 154 -0.10 1.91 -7.74
CA PHE A 154 0.14 1.90 -9.18
C PHE A 154 -0.63 0.73 -9.77
N GLY A 155 -1.61 1.03 -10.63
CA GLY A 155 -2.28 0.02 -11.43
C GLY A 155 -1.30 -0.54 -12.45
N LEU A 156 -0.83 -1.76 -12.23
CA LEU A 156 -0.26 -2.56 -13.30
C LEU A 156 -1.46 -3.00 -14.14
N GLY A 157 -1.65 -2.42 -15.33
CA GLY A 157 -2.68 -2.92 -16.25
C GLY A 157 -2.51 -4.42 -16.45
N GLU A 158 -3.61 -5.19 -16.54
CA GLU A 158 -3.67 -6.67 -16.54
C GLU A 158 -2.41 -7.32 -17.14
N MET A 159 -1.46 -7.71 -16.28
CA MET A 159 -0.34 -8.54 -16.69
C MET A 159 -0.83 -9.98 -16.67
N LYS A 160 -1.19 -10.50 -17.85
CA LYS A 160 -1.39 -11.95 -18.01
C LYS A 160 -0.05 -12.64 -17.72
N ALA A 161 -0.09 -13.66 -16.86
CA ALA A 161 1.05 -14.53 -16.64
C ALA A 161 1.57 -15.06 -17.98
N VAL A 162 2.82 -14.73 -18.31
CA VAL A 162 3.56 -15.26 -19.46
C VAL A 162 4.65 -16.15 -18.89
N GLU A 163 4.92 -17.33 -19.47
CA GLU A 163 6.08 -18.11 -19.06
C GLU A 163 7.38 -17.32 -19.39
N ASP A 164 8.35 -17.32 -18.47
CA ASP A 164 9.60 -16.52 -18.47
C ASP A 164 9.48 -15.00 -18.15
N VAL A 165 8.84 -14.63 -17.04
CA VAL A 165 8.87 -13.24 -16.53
C VAL A 165 10.09 -13.04 -15.62
N LEU A 166 11.08 -12.24 -16.07
CA LEU A 166 12.05 -11.65 -15.16
C LEU A 166 11.30 -10.77 -14.14
N PRO A 167 11.62 -10.86 -12.83
CA PRO A 167 10.91 -10.07 -11.83
C PRO A 167 10.94 -8.58 -12.20
N PRO A 168 9.78 -7.90 -12.23
CA PRO A 168 9.73 -6.50 -12.60
C PRO A 168 10.60 -5.68 -11.64
N GLN A 169 11.45 -4.80 -12.18
CA GLN A 169 12.20 -3.87 -11.35
C GLN A 169 11.24 -2.83 -10.79
N ILE A 170 11.09 -2.85 -9.47
CA ILE A 170 10.21 -1.97 -8.74
C ILE A 170 11.06 -0.90 -8.05
N ILE A 171 10.92 0.35 -8.49
CA ILE A 171 11.66 1.49 -7.92
C ILE A 171 10.71 2.25 -6.98
N PRO A 172 10.98 2.29 -5.66
CA PRO A 172 10.21 3.08 -4.71
C PRO A 172 10.30 4.59 -5.04
N ARG A 173 9.24 5.33 -4.75
CA ARG A 173 9.25 6.80 -4.80
C ARG A 173 9.53 7.37 -3.41
N GLU A 174 10.26 8.47 -3.35
CA GLU A 174 10.43 9.23 -2.10
C GLU A 174 9.10 9.85 -1.64
N ILE A 175 8.85 9.84 -0.32
CA ILE A 175 7.70 10.48 0.32
C ILE A 175 8.20 11.68 1.11
N GLU A 176 7.79 12.87 0.70
CA GLU A 176 8.07 14.11 1.41
C GLU A 176 6.93 14.42 2.38
N VAL A 177 7.28 14.62 3.66
CA VAL A 177 6.35 15.01 4.73
C VAL A 177 6.58 16.48 5.07
N THR A 178 5.52 17.28 5.01
CA THR A 178 5.58 18.70 5.34
C THR A 178 4.73 19.00 6.57
N ALA A 179 5.19 19.93 7.39
CA ALA A 179 4.49 20.37 8.58
C ALA A 179 4.63 21.88 8.75
N SER A 180 3.59 22.49 9.32
CA SER A 180 3.59 23.91 9.69
C SER A 180 3.30 24.08 11.17
N VAL A 181 3.83 25.15 11.77
CA VAL A 181 3.56 25.50 13.16
C VAL A 181 3.32 27.00 13.27
N ASN A 182 2.45 27.40 14.18
CA ASN A 182 2.25 28.78 14.56
C ASN A 182 2.73 28.98 15.99
N ILE A 183 3.67 29.91 16.18
CA ILE A 183 4.24 30.20 17.50
C ILE A 183 4.04 31.67 17.81
N VAL A 184 3.49 31.95 18.99
CA VAL A 184 3.31 33.30 19.52
C VAL A 184 4.33 33.52 20.63
N TYR A 185 5.17 34.54 20.44
CA TYR A 185 6.23 34.91 21.37
C TYR A 185 5.86 36.18 22.15
N SER A 186 6.29 36.27 23.40
CA SER A 186 6.44 37.55 24.10
C SER A 186 7.80 38.16 23.78
N PHE A 187 7.84 39.49 23.72
CA PHE A 187 9.07 40.23 23.50
C PHE A 187 9.29 41.25 24.63
N THR A 188 10.54 41.46 25.00
CA THR A 188 10.98 42.56 25.86
C THR A 188 11.91 43.50 25.11
N ARG A 189 12.03 44.73 25.62
CA ARG A 189 13.12 45.64 25.27
C ARG A 189 14.35 45.40 26.14
#